data_AF-A0A924X5B2-F1
#
_entry.id   AF-A0A924X5B2-F1
#
_cell.length_a   1.000
_cell.length_b   1.000
_cell.length_c   1.000
_cell.angle_alpha   90.00
_cell.angle_beta   90.00
_cell.angle_gamma   90.00
#
_symmetry.space_group_name_H-M   'P 1'
#
loop_
_entity.id
_entity.type
_entity.pdbx_description
1 polymer ?
#
loop_
_entity_poly.entity_id
_entity_poly.type
_entity_poly.pdbx_seq_one_letter_code
_entity_poly.pdbx_strand_id
1 'polypeptide(L)'
;MRNSLHRTVVTFLLAGLAAGCANLEKQPGVNAEASRAKAPDLSKQRLVLSEGYSMLYMDASKLDLAELILYVKVESETMKEVVAAAAEVGGQLKKDLERIAKDYPGVRIDLDPLPEMEKRKRAAISKGRARYFAPIIGRGGREYERTVLIGYANGFNHERHLCQVMAEAEPDAGLKKFLLDAEKRYDGLYDRVIALLEKDHFKDPKGKTKD
;
A
#
# COMPACT_ATOMS: atom_id res chain seq x y z
N MET A 1 1.53 56.20 -22.00
CA MET A 1 0.24 55.48 -21.89
C MET A 1 0.56 54.01 -21.70
N ARG A 2 0.17 53.45 -20.55
CA ARG A 2 0.67 52.20 -19.97
C ARG A 2 -0.55 51.31 -19.76
N ASN A 3 -0.76 50.33 -20.63
CA ASN A 3 -1.81 49.32 -20.46
C ASN A 3 -1.19 48.01 -19.96
N SER A 4 -1.34 47.79 -18.65
CA SER A 4 -1.27 46.46 -18.04
C SER A 4 -2.65 45.83 -18.14
N LEU A 5 -2.75 44.53 -18.48
CA LEU A 5 -3.96 43.78 -18.15
C LEU A 5 -3.64 42.29 -17.88
N HIS A 6 -3.50 42.04 -16.58
CA HIS A 6 -3.95 40.88 -15.79
C HIS A 6 -3.51 39.45 -16.15
N ARG A 7 -2.51 38.99 -15.37
CA ARG A 7 -2.30 37.60 -14.96
C ARG A 7 -3.53 37.12 -14.17
N THR A 8 -4.19 36.07 -14.64
CA THR A 8 -5.26 35.40 -13.91
C THR A 8 -4.65 34.52 -12.82
N VAL A 9 -4.61 35.04 -11.59
CA VAL A 9 -4.33 34.27 -10.38
C VAL A 9 -5.69 33.83 -9.81
N VAL A 10 -6.02 32.55 -9.94
CA VAL A 10 -7.20 31.98 -9.28
C VAL A 10 -6.82 31.63 -7.84
N THR A 11 -7.08 32.56 -6.93
CA THR A 11 -6.98 32.36 -5.49
C THR A 11 -8.23 31.65 -5.01
N PHE A 12 -8.16 30.35 -4.74
CA PHE A 12 -9.20 29.65 -3.99
C PHE A 12 -9.02 29.94 -2.49
N LEU A 13 -9.84 30.86 -1.98
CA LEU A 13 -10.13 31.04 -0.56
C LEU A 13 -10.92 29.84 -0.04
N LEU A 14 -10.35 29.09 0.90
CA LEU A 14 -11.09 28.18 1.78
C LEU A 14 -10.64 28.45 3.21
N ALA A 15 -11.30 29.42 3.84
CA ALA A 15 -11.33 29.60 5.28
C ALA A 15 -12.68 29.09 5.79
N GLY A 16 -12.65 28.28 6.86
CA GLY A 16 -13.79 28.01 7.72
C GLY A 16 -14.25 26.56 7.72
N LEU A 17 -13.80 25.80 8.73
CA LEU A 17 -14.66 25.20 9.75
C LEU A 17 -13.80 24.38 10.71
N ALA A 18 -13.24 25.08 11.70
CA ALA A 18 -12.94 24.46 12.98
C ALA A 18 -14.27 24.31 13.73
N ALA A 19 -14.85 23.12 13.68
CA ALA A 19 -15.86 22.65 14.62
C ALA A 19 -15.74 21.13 14.67
N GLY A 20 -15.43 20.60 15.85
CA GLY A 20 -15.34 19.17 16.06
C GLY A 20 -16.69 18.50 15.82
N CYS A 21 -16.67 17.34 15.18
CA CYS A 21 -17.64 16.30 15.41
C CYS A 21 -16.88 14.99 15.54
N ALA A 22 -17.16 14.34 16.67
CA ALA A 22 -17.01 12.95 17.04
C ALA A 22 -16.46 11.99 15.98
N ASN A 23 -15.65 11.05 16.48
CA ASN A 23 -15.44 9.73 15.91
C ASN A 23 -16.64 9.27 15.07
N LEU A 24 -16.53 9.41 13.74
CA LEU A 24 -17.29 8.60 12.82
C LEU A 24 -16.60 7.24 12.84
N GLU A 25 -16.79 6.53 13.95
CA GLU A 25 -16.60 5.10 14.00
C GLU A 25 -17.53 4.54 12.94
N LYS A 26 -16.95 4.17 11.80
CA LYS A 26 -17.64 3.54 10.69
C LYS A 26 -18.16 2.23 11.26
N GLN A 27 -19.40 2.25 11.78
CA GLN A 27 -20.10 1.04 12.17
C GLN A 27 -19.93 0.04 11.03
N PRO A 28 -19.47 -1.19 11.31
CA PRO A 28 -19.43 -2.21 10.28
C PRO A 28 -20.85 -2.33 9.75
N GLY A 29 -21.05 -1.99 8.47
CA GLY A 29 -22.37 -2.01 7.87
C GLY A 29 -23.01 -3.37 8.11
N VAL A 30 -24.32 -3.37 8.38
CA VAL A 30 -25.16 -4.55 8.68
C VAL A 30 -24.89 -5.76 7.75
N ASN A 31 -24.35 -5.52 6.55
CA ASN A 31 -23.94 -6.54 5.58
C ASN A 31 -22.65 -7.31 5.97
N ALA A 32 -21.69 -6.68 6.65
CA ALA A 32 -20.44 -7.32 7.08
C ALA A 32 -20.66 -8.26 8.29
N GLU A 33 -21.53 -7.87 9.22
CA GLU A 33 -21.94 -8.73 10.34
C GLU A 33 -22.78 -9.93 9.86
N ALA A 34 -23.70 -9.70 8.92
CA ALA A 34 -24.50 -10.78 8.32
C ALA A 34 -23.64 -11.79 7.52
N SER A 35 -22.55 -11.34 6.88
CA SER A 35 -21.58 -12.21 6.21
C SER A 35 -20.75 -13.04 7.21
N ARG A 36 -20.33 -12.44 8.33
CA ARG A 36 -19.64 -13.16 9.42
C ARG A 36 -20.51 -14.23 10.09
N ALA A 37 -21.81 -13.99 10.22
CA ALA A 37 -22.75 -14.91 10.86
C ALA A 37 -23.03 -16.20 10.09
N LYS A 38 -22.66 -16.28 8.79
CA LYS A 38 -22.84 -17.47 7.95
C LYS A 38 -21.55 -18.22 7.64
N ALA A 39 -20.41 -17.76 8.14
CA ALA A 39 -19.14 -18.41 7.86
C ALA A 39 -18.99 -19.71 8.67
N PRO A 40 -18.46 -20.79 8.07
CA PRO A 40 -18.16 -22.01 8.80
C PRO A 40 -17.16 -21.74 9.92
N ASP A 41 -17.30 -22.47 11.04
CA ASP A 41 -16.32 -22.42 12.12
C ASP A 41 -14.96 -22.90 11.59
N LEU A 42 -13.96 -22.03 11.62
CA LEU A 42 -12.66 -22.29 11.03
C LEU A 42 -11.77 -23.01 12.04
N SER A 43 -10.99 -24.00 11.57
CA SER A 43 -9.92 -24.55 12.39
C SER A 43 -8.93 -23.44 12.80
N LYS A 44 -8.28 -23.58 13.95
CA LYS A 44 -7.29 -22.61 14.44
C LYS A 44 -6.22 -22.29 13.40
N GLN A 45 -5.73 -23.30 12.67
CA GLN A 45 -4.75 -23.11 11.59
C GLN A 45 -5.33 -22.30 10.43
N ARG A 46 -6.55 -22.62 9.98
CA ARG A 46 -7.20 -21.89 8.88
C ARG A 46 -7.54 -20.46 9.26
N LEU A 47 -7.89 -20.20 10.53
CA LEU A 47 -8.08 -18.85 11.05
C LEU A 47 -6.78 -18.04 10.94
N VAL A 48 -5.66 -18.55 11.46
CA VAL A 48 -4.34 -17.87 11.38
C VAL A 48 -3.92 -17.62 9.93
N LEU A 49 -4.10 -18.60 9.03
CA LEU A 49 -3.85 -18.39 7.60
C LEU A 49 -4.74 -17.29 7.02
N SER A 50 -6.02 -17.26 7.40
CA SER A 50 -6.97 -16.24 6.96
C SER A 50 -6.64 -14.85 7.49
N GLU A 51 -6.06 -14.74 8.69
CA GLU A 51 -5.50 -13.48 9.18
C GLU A 51 -4.37 -12.99 8.23
N GLY A 52 -3.48 -13.91 7.82
CA GLY A 52 -2.46 -13.65 6.80
C GLY A 52 -3.05 -13.19 5.46
N TYR A 53 -4.02 -13.92 4.92
CA TYR A 53 -4.68 -13.57 3.66
C TYR A 53 -5.40 -12.20 3.74
N SER A 54 -6.00 -11.89 4.89
CA SER A 54 -6.66 -10.60 5.11
C SER A 54 -5.66 -9.45 5.20
N MET A 55 -4.50 -9.66 5.83
CA MET A 55 -3.40 -8.67 5.82
C MET A 55 -2.87 -8.44 4.40
N LEU A 56 -2.58 -9.53 3.67
CA LEU A 56 -2.08 -9.46 2.30
C LEU A 56 -3.08 -8.75 1.37
N TYR A 57 -4.37 -9.04 1.50
CA TYR A 57 -5.44 -8.38 0.74
C TYR A 57 -5.53 -6.88 1.06
N MET A 58 -5.46 -6.52 2.34
CA MET A 58 -5.49 -5.13 2.79
C MET A 58 -4.29 -4.33 2.27
N ASP A 59 -3.10 -4.93 2.26
CA ASP A 59 -1.89 -4.25 1.80
C ASP A 59 -1.78 -4.21 0.26
N ALA A 60 -2.19 -5.28 -0.44
CA ALA A 60 -2.36 -5.27 -1.91
C ALA A 60 -3.35 -4.20 -2.38
N SER A 61 -4.46 -4.02 -1.65
CA SER A 61 -5.48 -3.02 -1.97
C SER A 61 -4.96 -1.58 -1.90
N LYS A 62 -3.95 -1.29 -1.07
CA LYS A 62 -3.32 0.04 -0.98
C LYS A 62 -2.33 0.32 -2.11
N LEU A 63 -1.92 -0.73 -2.82
CA LEU A 63 -1.05 -0.61 -3.98
C LEU A 63 -1.87 -0.40 -5.26
N ASP A 64 -3.20 -0.46 -5.25
CA ASP A 64 -4.01 -0.19 -6.44
C ASP A 64 -3.71 1.21 -7.04
N LEU A 65 -3.76 1.30 -8.37
CA LEU A 65 -3.35 2.49 -9.12
C LEU A 65 -4.15 3.74 -8.70
N ALA A 66 -5.45 3.57 -8.42
CA ALA A 66 -6.31 4.65 -7.97
C ALA A 66 -5.84 5.24 -6.63
N GLU A 67 -5.39 4.40 -5.71
CA GLU A 67 -4.82 4.83 -4.44
C GLU A 67 -3.46 5.50 -4.67
N LEU A 68 -2.59 4.88 -5.46
CA LEU A 68 -1.23 5.39 -5.68
C LEU A 68 -1.21 6.76 -6.37
N ILE A 69 -2.06 7.01 -7.39
CA ILE A 69 -2.13 8.31 -8.08
C ILE A 69 -2.54 9.44 -7.14
N LEU A 70 -3.35 9.16 -6.12
CA LEU A 70 -3.78 10.17 -5.14
C LEU A 70 -2.69 10.53 -4.14
N TYR A 71 -1.73 9.62 -3.89
CA TYR A 71 -0.77 9.74 -2.79
C TYR A 71 0.68 9.86 -3.21
N VAL A 72 1.03 9.53 -4.46
CA VAL A 72 2.42 9.52 -4.93
C VAL A 72 2.60 10.55 -6.03
N LYS A 73 3.42 11.55 -5.73
CA LYS A 73 3.93 12.49 -6.72
C LYS A 73 5.00 11.77 -7.55
N VAL A 74 4.78 11.67 -8.85
CA VAL A 74 5.75 11.12 -9.79
C VAL A 74 6.60 12.26 -10.32
N GLU A 75 7.92 12.21 -10.11
CA GLU A 75 8.85 13.28 -10.52
C GLU A 75 9.86 12.84 -11.59
N SER A 76 10.05 11.52 -11.75
CA SER A 76 10.88 10.91 -12.80
C SER A 76 10.16 9.75 -13.49
N GLU A 77 10.56 9.44 -14.73
CA GLU A 77 10.03 8.26 -15.44
C GLU A 77 10.42 6.96 -14.74
N THR A 78 11.60 6.87 -14.13
CA THR A 78 12.00 5.69 -13.33
C THR A 78 11.11 5.50 -12.10
N MET A 79 10.73 6.57 -11.41
CA MET A 79 9.77 6.50 -10.31
C MET A 79 8.39 6.08 -10.80
N LYS A 80 7.96 6.59 -11.96
CA LYS A 80 6.69 6.21 -12.60
C LYS A 80 6.63 4.72 -12.91
N GLU A 81 7.69 4.15 -13.44
CA GLU A 81 7.79 2.72 -13.75
C GLU A 81 7.68 1.85 -12.49
N VAL A 82 8.34 2.25 -11.39
CA VAL A 82 8.21 1.56 -10.09
C VAL A 82 6.78 1.63 -9.57
N VAL A 83 6.15 2.81 -9.59
CA VAL A 83 4.76 3.00 -9.14
C VAL A 83 3.80 2.17 -10.00
N ALA A 84 3.99 2.16 -11.33
CA ALA A 84 3.16 1.37 -12.24
C ALA A 84 3.30 -0.14 -11.99
N ALA A 85 4.54 -0.63 -11.81
CA ALA A 85 4.78 -2.05 -11.51
C ALA A 85 4.18 -2.46 -10.15
N ALA A 86 4.29 -1.59 -9.13
CA ALA A 86 3.66 -1.81 -7.83
C ALA A 86 2.13 -1.88 -7.97
N ALA A 87 1.55 -0.98 -8.79
CA ALA A 87 0.13 -0.94 -9.05
C ALA A 87 -0.41 -2.18 -9.76
N GLU A 88 0.33 -2.64 -10.77
CA GLU A 88 -0.01 -3.85 -11.51
C GLU A 88 0.00 -5.08 -10.61
N VAL A 89 1.07 -5.27 -9.82
CA VAL A 89 1.19 -6.40 -8.90
C VAL A 89 0.11 -6.34 -7.82
N GLY A 90 -0.11 -5.18 -7.20
CA GLY A 90 -1.12 -4.99 -6.17
C GLY A 90 -2.54 -5.25 -6.69
N GLY A 91 -2.88 -4.68 -7.84
CA GLY A 91 -4.18 -4.86 -8.48
C GLY A 91 -4.43 -6.32 -8.91
N GLN A 92 -3.42 -7.01 -9.44
CA GLN A 92 -3.54 -8.42 -9.78
C GLN A 92 -3.69 -9.30 -8.53
N LEU A 93 -2.87 -9.06 -7.50
CA LEU A 93 -2.92 -9.83 -6.26
C LEU A 93 -4.26 -9.67 -5.53
N LYS A 94 -4.80 -8.44 -5.51
CA LYS A 94 -6.14 -8.16 -4.98
C LYS A 94 -7.20 -9.03 -5.66
N LYS A 95 -7.22 -9.05 -7.00
CA LYS A 95 -8.17 -9.87 -7.79
C LYS A 95 -7.98 -11.36 -7.55
N ASP A 96 -6.73 -11.82 -7.47
CA ASP A 96 -6.43 -13.23 -7.18
C ASP A 96 -6.97 -13.64 -5.81
N LEU A 97 -6.82 -12.78 -4.79
CA LEU A 97 -7.31 -13.01 -3.43
C LEU A 97 -8.84 -12.98 -3.35
N GLU A 98 -9.50 -12.06 -4.05
CA GLU A 98 -10.97 -12.04 -4.17
C GLU A 98 -11.49 -13.34 -4.81
N ARG A 99 -10.82 -13.82 -5.86
CA ARG A 99 -11.14 -15.11 -6.50
C ARG A 99 -10.89 -16.28 -5.53
N ILE A 100 -9.76 -16.30 -4.84
CA ILE A 100 -9.44 -17.35 -3.86
C ILE A 100 -10.50 -17.42 -2.76
N ALA A 101 -10.91 -16.28 -2.18
CA ALA A 101 -11.93 -16.26 -1.14
C ALA A 101 -13.30 -16.78 -1.63
N LYS A 102 -13.57 -16.63 -2.93
CA LYS A 102 -14.78 -17.19 -3.57
C LYS A 102 -14.65 -18.70 -3.83
N ASP A 103 -13.51 -19.14 -4.34
CA ASP A 103 -13.29 -20.51 -4.80
C ASP A 103 -12.94 -21.47 -3.64
N TYR A 104 -12.41 -20.93 -2.53
CA TYR A 104 -12.03 -21.66 -1.33
C TYR A 104 -12.83 -21.13 -0.12
N PRO A 105 -14.01 -21.68 0.20
CA PRO A 105 -14.90 -21.15 1.26
C PRO A 105 -14.29 -21.07 2.66
N GLY A 106 -13.18 -21.79 2.91
CA GLY A 106 -12.44 -21.73 4.17
C GLY A 106 -11.45 -20.57 4.27
N VAL A 107 -11.13 -19.88 3.18
CA VAL A 107 -10.18 -18.75 3.14
C VAL A 107 -10.93 -17.44 3.33
N ARG A 108 -10.54 -16.66 4.35
CA ARG A 108 -11.09 -15.31 4.58
C ARG A 108 -10.05 -14.25 4.28
N ILE A 109 -10.50 -13.18 3.61
CA ILE A 109 -9.70 -11.99 3.26
C ILE A 109 -10.25 -10.71 3.92
N ASP A 110 -11.30 -10.84 4.72
CA ASP A 110 -12.09 -9.77 5.34
C ASP A 110 -12.01 -9.77 6.88
N LEU A 111 -11.02 -10.47 7.42
CA LEU A 111 -10.70 -10.37 8.85
C LEU A 111 -10.01 -9.04 9.13
N ASP A 112 -10.10 -8.61 10.38
CA ASP A 112 -9.40 -7.42 10.88
C ASP A 112 -8.40 -7.85 11.96
N PRO A 113 -7.28 -8.49 11.57
CA PRO A 113 -6.44 -9.29 12.47
C PRO A 113 -5.46 -8.46 13.30
N LEU A 114 -5.30 -7.18 12.99
CA LEU A 114 -4.33 -6.33 13.66
C LEU A 114 -4.83 -5.93 15.06
N PRO A 115 -3.95 -5.87 16.08
CA PRO A 115 -4.29 -5.23 17.34
C PRO A 115 -4.65 -3.75 17.16
N GLU A 116 -5.50 -3.20 18.03
CA GLU A 116 -5.99 -1.82 17.92
C GLU A 116 -4.87 -0.77 17.86
N MET A 117 -3.84 -0.91 18.68
CA MET A 117 -2.69 0.01 18.65
C MET A 117 -1.88 -0.09 17.36
N GLU A 118 -1.82 -1.27 16.73
CA GLU A 118 -1.16 -1.45 15.43
C GLU A 118 -1.94 -0.74 14.32
N LYS A 119 -3.28 -0.82 14.33
CA LYS A 119 -4.14 -0.08 13.40
C LYS A 119 -3.93 1.42 13.54
N ARG A 120 -3.94 1.94 14.77
CA ARG A 120 -3.70 3.36 15.06
C ARG A 120 -2.32 3.82 14.58
N LYS A 121 -1.27 3.01 14.83
CA LYS A 121 0.08 3.26 14.33
C LYS A 121 0.10 3.35 12.80
N ARG A 122 -0.44 2.34 12.11
CA ARG A 122 -0.50 2.30 10.64
C ARG A 122 -1.28 3.50 10.08
N ALA A 123 -2.41 3.86 10.67
CA ALA A 123 -3.19 5.03 10.28
C ALA A 123 -2.43 6.36 10.47
N ALA A 124 -1.74 6.53 11.60
CA ALA A 124 -0.90 7.71 11.86
C ALA A 124 0.25 7.82 10.85
N ILE A 125 0.90 6.70 10.53
CA ILE A 125 1.93 6.62 9.48
C ILE A 125 1.34 7.02 8.13
N SER A 126 0.21 6.45 7.72
CA SER A 126 -0.45 6.79 6.44
C SER A 126 -0.81 8.28 6.36
N LYS A 127 -1.35 8.86 7.44
CA LYS A 127 -1.65 10.29 7.51
C LYS A 127 -0.39 11.16 7.40
N GLY A 128 0.69 10.75 8.07
CA GLY A 128 1.99 11.42 7.96
C GLY A 128 2.53 11.39 6.53
N ARG A 129 2.49 10.22 5.88
CA ARG A 129 2.89 10.03 4.47
C ARG A 129 2.04 10.87 3.53
N ALA A 130 0.72 10.85 3.65
CA ALA A 130 -0.18 11.63 2.79
C ALA A 130 0.13 13.13 2.82
N ARG A 131 0.51 13.67 3.99
CA ARG A 131 0.95 15.07 4.11
C ARG A 131 2.32 15.30 3.48
N TYR A 132 3.28 14.43 3.75
CA TYR A 132 4.64 14.55 3.24
C TYR A 132 4.68 14.43 1.72
N PHE A 133 3.86 13.54 1.14
CA PHE A 133 3.86 13.16 -0.27
C PHE A 133 2.74 13.79 -1.10
N ALA A 134 1.96 14.70 -0.54
CA ALA A 134 0.83 15.34 -1.22
C ALA A 134 1.25 15.89 -2.60
N PRO A 135 0.58 15.54 -3.72
CA PRO A 135 1.05 15.86 -5.07
C PRO A 135 1.32 17.36 -5.33
N ILE A 136 0.51 18.23 -4.72
CA ILE A 136 0.51 19.68 -4.98
C ILE A 136 1.41 20.44 -4.00
N ILE A 137 1.34 20.13 -2.70
CA ILE A 137 2.01 20.90 -1.62
C ILE A 137 3.05 20.10 -0.84
N GLY A 138 3.19 18.81 -1.15
CA GLY A 138 4.15 17.92 -0.52
C GLY A 138 5.58 18.18 -0.98
N ARG A 139 6.53 17.46 -0.37
CA ARG A 139 7.93 17.53 -0.78
C ARG A 139 8.11 17.00 -2.20
N GLY A 140 9.24 17.37 -2.80
CA GLY A 140 9.67 16.93 -4.11
C GLY A 140 11.20 16.89 -4.20
N GLY A 141 11.70 16.59 -5.39
CA GLY A 141 13.09 16.33 -5.71
C GLY A 141 13.59 14.95 -5.29
N ARG A 142 14.86 14.72 -5.58
CA ARG A 142 15.57 13.45 -5.35
C ARG A 142 15.44 12.85 -3.93
N GLU A 143 15.40 13.71 -2.92
CA GLU A 143 15.25 13.31 -1.51
C GLU A 143 13.85 12.76 -1.21
N TYR A 144 12.82 13.35 -1.85
CA TYR A 144 11.46 12.83 -1.82
C TYR A 144 11.40 11.45 -2.47
N GLU A 145 11.91 11.30 -3.70
CA GLU A 145 11.89 10.03 -4.42
C GLU A 145 12.63 8.93 -3.65
N ARG A 146 13.82 9.24 -3.11
CA ARG A 146 14.57 8.32 -2.24
C ARG A 146 13.71 7.86 -1.05
N THR A 147 13.00 8.78 -0.41
CA THR A 147 12.17 8.46 0.75
C THR A 147 11.00 7.56 0.38
N VAL A 148 10.34 7.80 -0.76
CA VAL A 148 9.25 6.92 -1.23
C VAL A 148 9.77 5.55 -1.60
N LEU A 149 10.89 5.47 -2.34
CA LEU A 149 11.51 4.21 -2.73
C LEU A 149 11.95 3.37 -1.52
N ILE A 150 12.55 3.98 -0.49
CA ILE A 150 12.84 3.26 0.77
C ILE A 150 11.54 2.73 1.41
N GLY A 151 10.47 3.52 1.37
CA GLY A 151 9.15 3.08 1.84
C GLY A 151 8.63 1.85 1.10
N TYR A 152 8.77 1.83 -0.24
CA TYR A 152 8.41 0.67 -1.06
C TYR A 152 9.30 -0.54 -0.79
N ALA A 153 10.62 -0.37 -0.71
CA ALA A 153 11.54 -1.46 -0.37
C ALA A 153 11.16 -2.13 0.96
N ASN A 154 10.86 -1.33 1.98
CA ASN A 154 10.42 -1.85 3.28
C ASN A 154 9.09 -2.60 3.19
N GLY A 155 8.13 -2.07 2.41
CA GLY A 155 6.83 -2.71 2.19
C GLY A 155 6.98 -4.05 1.47
N PHE A 156 7.66 -4.07 0.32
CA PHE A 156 7.84 -5.30 -0.46
C PHE A 156 8.65 -6.36 0.29
N ASN A 157 9.66 -5.95 1.08
CA ASN A 157 10.38 -6.86 1.96
C ASN A 157 9.47 -7.48 3.04
N HIS A 158 8.52 -6.71 3.57
CA HIS A 158 7.53 -7.24 4.51
C HIS A 158 6.60 -8.25 3.84
N GLU A 159 6.04 -7.90 2.68
CA GLU A 159 5.07 -8.74 1.99
C GLU A 159 5.67 -10.05 1.46
N ARG A 160 6.91 -10.04 0.94
CA ARG A 160 7.57 -11.29 0.48
C ARG A 160 7.73 -12.29 1.62
N HIS A 161 8.13 -11.83 2.81
CA HIS A 161 8.29 -12.71 3.97
C HIS A 161 6.94 -13.15 4.55
N LEU A 162 5.91 -12.30 4.50
CA LEU A 162 4.55 -12.72 4.85
C LEU A 162 4.09 -13.86 3.93
N CYS A 163 4.28 -13.73 2.62
CA CYS A 163 3.94 -14.78 1.65
C CYS A 163 4.71 -16.08 1.93
N GLN A 164 6.02 -15.98 2.20
CA GLN A 164 6.87 -17.12 2.52
C GLN A 164 6.36 -17.91 3.73
N VAL A 165 6.14 -17.23 4.87
CA VAL A 165 5.69 -17.93 6.10
C VAL A 165 4.28 -18.48 5.97
N MET A 166 3.40 -17.83 5.20
CA MET A 166 2.08 -18.37 4.88
C MET A 166 2.21 -19.64 4.02
N ALA A 167 3.09 -19.66 3.03
CA ALA A 167 3.30 -20.80 2.15
C ALA A 167 3.87 -22.02 2.89
N GLU A 168 4.68 -21.81 3.91
CA GLU A 168 5.16 -22.87 4.81
C GLU A 168 4.02 -23.50 5.62
N ALA A 169 3.03 -22.69 6.02
CA ALA A 169 1.90 -23.11 6.84
C ALA A 169 0.66 -23.58 6.06
N GLU A 170 0.56 -23.27 4.77
CA GLU A 170 -0.61 -23.57 3.92
C GLU A 170 -0.62 -25.05 3.46
N PRO A 171 -1.61 -25.85 3.91
CA PRO A 171 -1.70 -27.26 3.53
C PRO A 171 -2.21 -27.48 2.09
N ASP A 172 -2.95 -26.54 1.51
CA ASP A 172 -3.44 -26.67 0.14
C ASP A 172 -2.31 -26.35 -0.87
N ALA A 173 -2.00 -27.30 -1.75
CA ALA A 173 -0.89 -27.15 -2.69
C ALA A 173 -1.09 -26.00 -3.71
N GLY A 174 -2.35 -25.73 -4.11
CA GLY A 174 -2.68 -24.66 -5.03
C GLY A 174 -2.49 -23.28 -4.37
N LEU A 175 -3.00 -23.13 -3.16
CA LEU A 175 -2.86 -21.91 -2.37
C LEU A 175 -1.39 -21.67 -1.97
N LYS A 176 -0.66 -22.72 -1.60
CA LYS A 176 0.78 -22.65 -1.35
C LYS A 176 1.54 -22.15 -2.58
N LYS A 177 1.25 -22.71 -3.75
CA LYS A 177 1.87 -22.26 -5.00
C LYS A 177 1.56 -20.78 -5.27
N PHE A 178 0.31 -20.37 -5.09
CA PHE A 178 -0.09 -18.97 -5.24
C PHE A 178 0.73 -18.03 -4.32
N LEU A 179 0.93 -18.39 -3.05
CA LEU A 179 1.72 -17.61 -2.11
C LEU A 179 3.19 -17.52 -2.52
N LEU A 180 3.80 -18.61 -2.98
CA LEU A 180 5.18 -18.60 -3.51
C LEU A 180 5.31 -17.76 -4.80
N ASP A 181 4.29 -17.76 -5.65
CA ASP A 181 4.26 -16.88 -6.83
C ASP A 181 4.06 -15.40 -6.42
N ALA A 182 3.31 -15.12 -5.36
CA ALA A 182 3.19 -13.78 -4.78
C ALA A 182 4.51 -13.29 -4.17
N GLU A 183 5.21 -14.15 -3.41
CA GLU A 183 6.54 -13.89 -2.88
C GLU A 183 7.51 -13.45 -3.99
N LYS A 184 7.60 -14.23 -5.08
CA LYS A 184 8.46 -13.89 -6.23
C LYS A 184 8.12 -12.55 -6.89
N ARG A 185 6.83 -12.20 -6.96
CA ARG A 185 6.40 -10.89 -7.49
C ARG A 185 6.87 -9.76 -6.59
N TYR A 186 6.76 -9.90 -5.27
CA TYR A 186 7.28 -8.91 -4.31
C TYR A 186 8.79 -8.83 -4.30
N ASP A 187 9.48 -9.96 -4.43
CA ASP A 187 10.94 -10.02 -4.54
C ASP A 187 11.44 -9.25 -5.78
N GLY A 188 10.81 -9.46 -6.93
CA GLY A 188 11.12 -8.71 -8.14
C GLY A 188 10.85 -7.20 -8.02
N LEU A 189 9.81 -6.79 -7.28
CA LEU A 189 9.56 -5.37 -6.98
C LEU A 189 10.63 -4.80 -6.03
N TYR A 190 11.01 -5.56 -5.01
CA TYR A 190 12.06 -5.18 -4.07
C TYR A 190 13.39 -4.94 -4.80
N ASP A 191 13.83 -5.88 -5.62
CA ASP A 191 15.08 -5.79 -6.39
C ASP A 191 15.11 -4.58 -7.32
N ARG A 192 13.99 -4.32 -8.02
CA ARG A 192 13.86 -3.12 -8.88
C ARG A 192 14.04 -1.82 -8.10
N VAL A 193 13.44 -1.74 -6.91
CA VAL A 193 13.53 -0.56 -6.05
C VAL A 193 14.95 -0.39 -5.49
N ILE A 194 15.58 -1.48 -5.03
CA ILE A 194 16.96 -1.44 -4.53
C ILE A 194 17.93 -1.02 -5.63
N ALA A 195 17.83 -1.60 -6.83
CA ALA A 195 18.66 -1.24 -7.97
C ALA A 195 18.53 0.25 -8.32
N LEU A 196 17.30 0.81 -8.29
CA LEU A 196 17.07 2.23 -8.52
C LEU A 196 17.68 3.10 -7.42
N LEU A 197 17.51 2.71 -6.16
CA LEU A 197 18.09 3.42 -5.02
C LEU A 197 19.62 3.48 -5.10
N GLU A 198 20.27 2.35 -5.38
CA GLU A 198 21.73 2.24 -5.51
C GLU A 198 22.27 3.04 -6.69
N LYS A 199 21.58 2.99 -7.82
CA LYS A 199 21.99 3.68 -9.04
C LYS A 199 21.87 5.19 -8.89
N ASP A 200 20.72 5.68 -8.42
CA ASP A 200 20.31 7.08 -8.61
C ASP A 200 20.16 7.87 -7.29
N HIS A 201 20.02 7.21 -6.12
CA HIS A 201 19.68 7.87 -4.86
C HIS A 201 20.69 7.73 -3.70
N PHE A 202 21.58 6.74 -3.73
CA PHE A 202 22.60 6.54 -2.69
C PHE A 202 23.99 7.08 -3.04
N LYS A 203 24.27 7.31 -4.32
CA LYS A 203 25.50 8.00 -4.74
C LYS A 203 25.38 9.51 -4.49
N ASP A 204 26.45 10.22 -4.19
CA ASP A 204 26.40 11.69 -4.24
C ASP A 204 26.10 12.09 -5.69
N PRO A 205 25.13 13.00 -5.98
CA PRO A 205 24.92 13.51 -7.34
C PRO A 205 26.17 14.15 -7.96
N LYS A 206 27.20 14.48 -7.16
CA LYS A 206 28.52 14.95 -7.59
C LYS A 206 29.60 13.86 -7.67
N GLY A 207 29.26 12.59 -7.46
CA GLY A 207 30.16 11.44 -7.63
C GLY A 207 31.22 11.26 -6.55
N LYS A 208 31.17 11.99 -5.42
CA LYS A 208 32.09 11.75 -4.31
C LYS A 208 31.53 10.65 -3.40
N THR A 209 32.17 9.48 -3.41
CA THR A 209 32.12 8.57 -2.27
C THR A 209 32.74 9.31 -1.09
N LYS A 210 32.02 9.46 0.01
CA LYS A 210 32.65 9.77 1.28
C LYS A 210 33.38 8.50 1.71
N ASP A 211 34.70 8.56 1.66
CA ASP A 211 35.59 7.61 2.33
C ASP A 211 35.30 7.56 3.84
#